data_AF-A0A8X6YP76-F1
#
_entry.id   AF-A0A8X6YP76-F1
#
_cell.length_a   1.000
_cell.length_b   1.000
_cell.length_c   1.000
_cell.angle_alpha   90.00
_cell.angle_beta   90.00
_cell.angle_gamma   90.00
#
_symmetry.space_group_name_H-M   'P 1'
#
loop_
_entity.id
_entity.type
_entity.pdbx_description
1 polymer ?
#
loop_
_entity_poly.entity_id
_entity_poly.type
_entity_poly.pdbx_seq_one_letter_code
_entity_poly.pdbx_strand_id
1 'polypeptide(L)' 'MPLETQFNCPFCNHEKSCEVKMDRQRNTGRITCRVCLEDFQTSINYLSEPVDVYSDWIDACESANQ' A
#
# COMPACT_ATOMS: atom_id res chain seq x y z
N MET A 1 15.64 4.06 15.37
CA MET A 1 14.17 3.98 15.50
C MET A 1 13.67 3.25 14.25
N PRO A 2 13.07 2.06 14.36
CA PRO A 2 12.54 1.38 13.19
C PRO A 2 11.35 2.19 12.66
N LEU A 3 11.41 2.63 11.41
CA LEU A 3 10.25 3.13 10.68
C LEU A 3 9.20 2.03 10.73
N GLU A 4 8.12 2.25 11.47
CA GLU A 4 7.08 1.24 11.63
C GLU A 4 6.47 0.95 10.26
N THR A 5 6.74 -0.24 9.71
CA THR A 5 6.19 -0.76 8.45
C THR A 5 4.71 -1.17 8.61
N GLN A 6 3.95 -0.40 9.38
CA GLN A 6 2.56 -0.67 9.70
C GLN A 6 1.72 0.54 9.26
N PHE A 7 1.03 0.38 8.13
CA PHE A 7 0.28 1.45 7.51
C PHE A 7 -1.21 1.40 7.88
N ASN A 8 -1.83 2.56 7.93
CA ASN A 8 -3.24 2.73 8.26
C ASN A 8 -4.08 2.64 6.99
N CYS A 9 -5.27 2.03 7.03
CA CYS A 9 -6.09 1.95 5.82
C CYS A 9 -6.87 3.26 5.61
N PRO A 10 -6.84 3.89 4.42
CA PRO A 10 -7.60 5.12 4.15
C PRO A 10 -9.13 4.90 4.10
N PHE A 11 -9.58 3.65 3.91
CA PHE A 11 -11.01 3.33 3.81
C PHE A 11 -11.67 3.07 5.16
N CYS A 12 -11.09 2.15 5.95
CA CYS A 12 -11.66 1.74 7.23
C CYS A 12 -11.00 2.41 8.44
N ASN A 13 -9.96 3.23 8.21
CA ASN A 13 -9.23 3.98 9.24
C ASN A 13 -8.64 3.11 10.36
N HIS A 14 -8.50 1.81 10.14
CA HIS A 14 -7.87 0.89 11.09
C HIS A 14 -6.35 0.97 10.99
N GLU A 15 -5.72 1.18 12.14
CA GLU A 15 -4.27 1.25 12.22
C GLU A 15 -3.62 -0.11 11.99
N LYS A 16 -2.45 -0.10 11.34
CA LYS A 16 -1.58 -1.28 11.20
C LYS A 16 -2.26 -2.48 10.52
N SER A 17 -3.25 -2.22 9.67
CA SER A 17 -4.12 -3.23 9.06
C SER A 17 -3.74 -3.60 7.63
N CYS A 18 -2.81 -2.86 7.03
CA CYS A 18 -2.42 -3.02 5.64
C CYS A 18 -1.16 -3.89 5.50
N GLU A 19 -1.23 -4.89 4.62
CA GLU A 19 -0.10 -5.74 4.24
C GLU A 19 0.38 -5.39 2.84
N VAL A 20 1.69 -5.20 2.67
CA VAL A 20 2.33 -4.94 1.38
C VAL A 20 3.13 -6.15 0.92
N LYS A 21 2.89 -6.60 -0.31
CA LYS A 21 3.65 -7.64 -1.02
C LYS A 21 4.36 -7.04 -2.22
N MET A 22 5.69 -7.14 -2.24
CA MET A 22 6.53 -6.66 -3.33
C MET A 22 6.94 -7.82 -4.22
N ASP A 23 6.31 -7.94 -5.39
CA ASP A 23 6.71 -8.88 -6.43
C ASP A 23 7.75 -8.21 -7.35
N ARG A 24 9.03 -8.38 -7.00
CA ARG A 24 10.15 -7.83 -7.77
C ARG A 24 10.35 -8.53 -9.12
N GLN A 25 9.88 -9.77 -9.28
CA GLN A 25 9.98 -10.48 -10.56
C GLN A 25 9.03 -9.90 -11.60
N ARG A 26 7.85 -9.46 -11.15
CA ARG A 26 6.83 -8.83 -11.98
C ARG A 26 6.85 -7.30 -11.90
N ASN A 27 7.82 -6.72 -11.19
CA ASN A 27 7.88 -5.28 -10.94
C ASN A 27 6.55 -4.71 -10.45
N THR A 28 5.89 -5.44 -9.55
CA THR A 28 4.55 -5.10 -9.05
C THR A 28 4.52 -5.08 -7.53
N GLY A 29 4.01 -4.01 -6.94
CA GLY A 29 3.69 -3.91 -5.52
C GLY A 29 2.19 -4.06 -5.31
N ARG A 30 1.78 -4.89 -4.36
CA ARG A 30 0.37 -5.05 -3.98
C ARG A 30 0.18 -4.73 -2.51
N ILE A 31 -0.81 -3.92 -2.18
CA ILE A 31 -1.21 -3.62 -0.82
C ILE A 31 -2.64 -4.14 -0.59
N THR A 32 -2.89 -4.71 0.58
CA THR A 32 -4.21 -5.24 0.94
C THR A 32 -4.52 -4.94 2.41
N CYS A 33 -5.69 -4.38 2.69
CA CYS A 33 -6.18 -4.21 4.06
C CYS A 33 -6.80 -5.52 4.56
N ARG A 34 -6.38 -6.00 5.72
CA ARG A 34 -6.98 -7.21 6.32
C ARG A 34 -8.35 -6.99 6.97
N VAL A 35 -8.80 -5.74 7.09
CA VAL A 35 -10.05 -5.37 7.77
C VAL A 35 -11.18 -5.16 6.76
N CYS A 36 -11.02 -4.23 5.82
CA CYS A 36 -12.03 -4.00 4.77
C CYS A 36 -11.82 -4.88 3.53
N LEU A 37 -10.70 -5.62 3.46
CA LEU A 37 -10.32 -6.48 2.33
C LEU A 37 -10.03 -5.71 1.03
N GLU A 38 -9.96 -4.38 1.08
CA GLU A 38 -9.60 -3.54 -0.06
C GLU A 38 -8.15 -3.77 -0.47
N ASP A 39 -7.89 -3.85 -1.77
CA ASP A 39 -6.56 -4.08 -2.30
C ASP A 39 -6.22 -3.18 -3.48
N PHE A 40 -4.94 -2.90 -3.63
CA PHE A 40 -4.42 -2.04 -4.68
C PHE A 40 -3.08 -2.56 -5.20
N GLN A 41 -2.85 -2.32 -6.49
CA GLN A 41 -1.68 -2.80 -7.20
C GLN A 41 -1.04 -1.64 -7.97
N THR A 42 0.26 -1.43 -7.75
CA THR A 42 1.07 -0.44 -8.46
C THR A 42 2.33 -1.08 -9.03
N SER A 43 2.97 -0.40 -9.96
CA SER A 43 4.26 -0.83 -10.53
C SER A 43 5.40 -0.42 -9.61
N ILE A 44 6.33 -1.33 -9.34
CA ILE A 44 7.50 -1.06 -8.48
C ILE A 44 8.81 -1.29 -9.24
N ASN A 45 9.84 -0.55 -8.84
CA ASN A 45 11.19 -0.71 -9.34
C ASN A 45 12.13 -1.30 -8.27
N TYR A 46 13.44 -1.33 -8.52
CA TYR A 46 14.43 -1.88 -7.60
C TYR A 46 14.69 -0.99 -6.38
N LEU A 47 14.42 0.32 -6.49
CA LEU A 47 14.51 1.28 -5.39
C LEU A 47 13.22 1.36 -4.56
N SER A 48 12.09 0.90 -5.11
CA SER A 48 10.81 0.98 -4.43
C SER A 48 10.80 0.23 -3.09
N GLU A 49 10.25 0.88 -2.09
CA GLU A 49 10.03 0.41 -0.74
C GLU A 49 8.52 0.20 -0.48
N PRO A 50 8.13 -0.57 0.55
CA PRO A 50 6.71 -0.80 0.86
C PRO A 50 5.94 0.50 1.13
N VAL A 51 6.62 1.54 1.61
CA VAL A 51 6.05 2.87 1.82
C VAL A 51 5.66 3.54 0.51
N ASP A 52 6.41 3.33 -0.57
CA ASP A 52 6.08 3.91 -1.89
C ASP A 52 4.75 3.35 -2.40
N VAL A 53 4.53 2.03 -2.24
CA VAL A 53 3.26 1.37 -2.61
C VAL A 53 2.09 1.90 -1.81
N TYR A 54 2.32 2.19 -0.52
CA TYR A 54 1.30 2.79 0.32
C TYR A 54 0.96 4.22 -0.12
N SER A 55 1.97 5.05 -0.39
CA SER A 55 1.77 6.41 -0.91
C SER A 55 1.01 6.41 -2.23
N ASP A 56 1.41 5.57 -3.20
CA ASP A 56 0.70 5.39 -4.47
C ASP A 56 -0.77 5.00 -4.25
N TRP A 57 -1.04 4.17 -3.25
CA TRP A 57 -2.41 3.78 -2.92
C TRP A 57 -3.23 4.95 -2.39
N ILE A 58 -2.66 5.78 -1.52
CA ILE A 58 -3.34 6.99 -1.02
C ILE A 58 -3.64 7.94 -2.18
N ASP A 59 -2.65 8.25 -3.02
CA ASP A 59 -2.81 9.14 -4.17
C ASP A 59 -3.88 8.63 -5.15
N ALA A 60 -3.89 7.31 -5.40
CA ALA A 60 -4.90 6.68 -6.25
C ALA A 60 -6.31 6.74 -5.62
N CYS A 61 -6.42 6.58 -4.30
CA CYS A 61 -7.69 6.71 -3.58
C CYS A 61 -8.23 8.14 -3.62
N GLU A 62 -7.37 9.14 -3.46
CA GLU A 62 -7.73 10.55 -3.57
C GLU A 62 -8.17 10.89 -5.00
N SER A 63 -7.44 10.42 -6.02
CA SER A 63 -7.79 10.66 -7.41
C SER A 63 -9.10 9.97 -7.84
N ALA A 64 -9.44 8.81 -7.26
CA ALA A 64 -10.66 8.09 -7.59
C ALA A 64 -11.92 8.68 -6.94
N ASN A 65 -11.77 9.46 -5.87
CA ASN A 65 -12.88 10.06 -5.12
C ASN A 65 -13.10 11.55 -5.44
N GLN A 66 -12.57 12.03 -6.57
CA GLN A 66 -12.78 13.39 -7.09
C GLN A 66 -13.91 13.41 -8.13
#